data_AF-A0A957ZGC8-F1
#
_entry.id   AF-A0A957ZGC8-F1
#
_cell.length_a   1.000
_cell.length_b   1.000
_cell.length_c   1.000
_cell.angle_alpha   90.00
_cell.angle_beta   90.00
_cell.angle_gamma   90.00
#
_symmetry.space_group_name_H-M   'P 1'
#
loop_
_entity.id
_entity.type
_entity.pdbx_description
1 polymer ?
#
loop_
_entity_poly.entity_id
_entity_poly.type
_entity_poly.pdbx_seq_one_letter_code
_entity_poly.pdbx_strand_id
1 'polypeptide(L)'
;EIVDGVAQLTGGSPFLIQAFCHNLVMHVARQQRQQVSLDDVASVRSEFMQPQDHTFAHMTEMLKGISNHVAATLARLADDNADRQVSWARLRAALPGIAPDSLRMSLRTMTEQDILLQPAPDRWQFASLLFQQWLAVNGG
;
A
#
# COMPACT_ATOMS: atom_id res chain seq x y z
N GLU A 1 -19.48 5.49 2.30
CA GLU A 1 -18.39 5.86 3.25
C GLU A 1 -17.56 4.66 3.71
N ILE A 2 -18.07 3.74 4.54
CA ILE A 2 -17.27 2.58 5.01
C ILE A 2 -16.82 1.69 3.85
N VAL A 3 -17.75 1.32 2.96
CA VAL A 3 -17.44 0.46 1.80
C VAL A 3 -16.40 1.14 0.89
N ASP A 4 -16.58 2.43 0.60
CA ASP A 4 -15.64 3.19 -0.23
C ASP A 4 -14.25 3.30 0.43
N GLY A 5 -14.21 3.50 1.75
CA GLY A 5 -12.98 3.53 2.52
C GLY A 5 -12.25 2.19 2.51
N VAL A 6 -12.97 1.08 2.66
CA VAL A 6 -12.38 -0.27 2.53
C VAL A 6 -11.90 -0.52 1.11
N ALA A 7 -12.67 -0.13 0.09
CA ALA A 7 -12.26 -0.26 -1.31
C ALA A 7 -10.97 0.54 -1.59
N GLN A 8 -10.86 1.76 -1.06
CA GLN A 8 -9.65 2.58 -1.18
C GLN A 8 -8.45 1.95 -0.45
N LEU A 9 -8.63 1.48 0.79
CA LEU A 9 -7.58 0.81 1.56
C LEU A 9 -7.04 -0.42 0.82
N THR A 10 -7.95 -1.22 0.27
CA THR A 10 -7.62 -2.51 -0.34
C THR A 10 -7.24 -2.39 -1.81
N GLY A 11 -7.42 -1.22 -2.43
CA GLY A 11 -7.15 -1.02 -3.85
C GLY A 11 -8.06 -1.84 -4.77
N GLY A 12 -9.22 -2.27 -4.27
CA GLY A 12 -10.11 -3.18 -4.99
C GLY A 12 -9.62 -4.63 -5.06
N SER A 13 -8.49 -4.99 -4.43
CA SER A 13 -7.97 -6.37 -4.43
C SER A 13 -8.93 -7.31 -3.69
N PRO A 14 -9.49 -8.36 -4.34
CA PRO A 14 -10.41 -9.29 -3.70
C PRO A 14 -9.80 -9.96 -2.46
N PHE A 15 -8.51 -10.28 -2.51
CA PHE A 15 -7.78 -10.85 -1.39
C PHE A 15 -7.72 -9.89 -0.19
N LEU A 16 -7.35 -8.62 -0.42
CA LEU A 16 -7.27 -7.63 0.66
C LEU A 16 -8.65 -7.23 1.17
N ILE A 17 -9.66 -7.15 0.30
CA ILE A 17 -11.06 -6.94 0.71
C ILE A 17 -11.50 -8.05 1.66
N GLN A 18 -11.26 -9.31 1.29
CA GLN A 18 -11.63 -10.45 2.13
C GLN A 18 -10.90 -10.39 3.48
N ALA A 19 -9.57 -10.22 3.48
CA ALA A 19 -8.77 -10.19 4.70
C ALA A 19 -9.21 -9.04 5.63
N PHE A 20 -9.40 -7.84 5.07
CA PHE A 20 -9.80 -6.67 5.84
C PHE A 20 -11.21 -6.83 6.42
N CYS A 21 -12.19 -7.26 5.60
CA CYS A 21 -13.56 -7.49 6.05
C CYS A 21 -13.64 -8.60 7.10
N HIS A 22 -12.84 -9.66 6.97
CA HIS A 22 -12.77 -10.72 7.99
C HIS A 22 -12.32 -10.15 9.35
N ASN A 23 -11.20 -9.41 9.38
CA ASN A 23 -10.72 -8.79 10.61
C ASN A 23 -11.72 -7.79 11.18
N LEU A 24 -12.41 -7.04 10.32
CA LEU A 24 -13.45 -6.09 10.71
C LEU A 24 -14.66 -6.75 11.38
N VAL A 25 -15.17 -7.84 10.80
CA VAL A 25 -16.26 -8.62 11.40
C VAL A 25 -15.82 -9.19 12.75
N MET A 26 -14.61 -9.74 12.84
CA MET A 26 -14.08 -10.28 14.09
C MET A 26 -13.89 -9.20 15.17
N HIS A 27 -13.40 -8.02 14.79
CA HIS A 27 -13.21 -6.87 15.67
C HIS A 27 -14.55 -6.39 16.25
N VAL A 28 -15.57 -6.22 15.41
CA VAL A 28 -16.91 -5.77 15.82
C VAL A 28 -17.63 -6.83 16.66
N ALA A 29 -17.50 -8.11 16.30
CA ALA A 29 -18.10 -9.21 17.05
C ALA A 29 -17.53 -9.33 18.48
N ARG A 30 -16.22 -9.12 18.66
CA ARG A 30 -15.59 -9.09 20.01
C ARG A 30 -16.16 -8.00 20.91
N GLN A 31 -16.66 -6.92 20.31
CA GLN A 31 -17.31 -5.82 21.03
C GLN A 31 -18.83 -6.00 21.17
N GLN A 32 -19.37 -7.17 20.79
CA GLN A 32 -20.80 -7.49 20.83
C GLN A 32 -21.69 -6.49 20.06
N ARG A 33 -21.13 -5.86 19.03
CA ARG A 33 -21.87 -4.96 18.13
C ARG A 33 -22.24 -5.68 16.83
N GLN A 34 -23.19 -5.09 16.10
CA GLN A 34 -23.62 -5.55 14.78
C GLN A 34 -23.41 -4.50 13.68
N GLN A 35 -23.03 -3.28 14.06
CA GLN A 35 -22.77 -2.19 13.14
C GLN A 35 -21.30 -1.81 13.19
N VAL A 36 -20.72 -1.66 12.00
CA VAL A 36 -19.35 -1.17 11.80
C VAL A 36 -19.35 0.35 11.83
N SER A 37 -18.40 0.94 12.55
CA SER A 37 -18.11 2.38 12.53
C SER A 37 -16.81 2.69 11.79
N LEU A 38 -16.51 3.97 11.56
CA LEU A 38 -15.22 4.38 11.00
C LEU A 38 -14.05 4.10 11.96
N ASP A 39 -14.29 4.13 13.27
CA ASP A 39 -13.27 3.82 14.28
C ASP A 39 -12.86 2.34 14.21
N ASP A 40 -13.79 1.45 13.86
CA ASP A 40 -13.49 0.03 13.64
C ASP A 40 -12.55 -0.15 12.44
N VAL A 41 -12.82 0.58 11.35
CA VAL A 41 -11.97 0.56 10.16
C VAL A 41 -10.56 1.07 10.49
N ALA A 42 -10.45 2.16 11.25
CA ALA A 42 -9.17 2.70 11.68
C ALA A 42 -8.40 1.75 12.61
N SER A 43 -9.11 1.07 13.51
CA SER A 43 -8.54 0.09 14.44
C SER A 43 -8.00 -1.11 13.69
N VAL A 44 -8.81 -1.73 12.82
CA VAL A 44 -8.41 -2.88 12.00
C VAL A 44 -7.26 -2.52 11.07
N ARG A 45 -7.30 -1.34 10.43
CA ARG A 45 -6.17 -0.84 9.64
C ARG A 45 -4.86 -0.84 10.42
N SER A 46 -4.90 -0.47 11.70
CA SER A 46 -3.72 -0.42 12.56
C SER A 46 -3.20 -1.82 12.93
N GLU A 47 -4.08 -2.83 12.96
CA GLU A 47 -3.69 -4.25 13.14
C GLU A 47 -2.86 -4.74 11.95
N PHE A 48 -3.22 -4.36 10.72
CA PHE A 48 -2.43 -4.69 9.53
C PHE A 48 -1.04 -4.05 9.53
N MET A 49 -0.80 -2.97 10.29
CA MET A 49 0.50 -2.29 10.32
C MET A 49 1.56 -3.06 11.14
N GLN A 50 1.18 -4.12 11.84
CA GLN A 50 2.09 -4.88 12.69
C GLN A 50 3.17 -5.60 11.82
N PRO A 51 4.45 -5.61 12.24
CA PRO A 51 5.53 -6.24 11.45
C PRO A 51 5.35 -7.75 11.25
N GLN A 52 4.66 -8.39 12.19
CA GLN A 52 4.36 -9.82 12.19
C GLN A 52 3.10 -10.19 11.40
N ASP A 53 2.40 -9.21 10.81
CA ASP A 53 1.28 -9.48 9.93
C ASP A 53 1.80 -10.04 8.58
N HIS A 54 1.28 -11.20 8.19
CA HIS A 54 1.72 -11.91 6.98
C HIS A 54 0.85 -11.63 5.76
N THR A 55 -0.16 -10.76 5.85
CA THR A 55 -1.08 -10.43 4.74
C THR A 55 -0.30 -9.99 3.51
N PHE A 56 0.76 -9.20 3.70
CA PHE A 56 1.55 -8.65 2.60
C PHE A 56 2.76 -9.49 2.21
N ALA A 57 2.96 -10.67 2.82
CA ALA A 57 4.14 -11.51 2.56
C ALA A 57 4.31 -11.81 1.06
N HIS A 58 3.22 -12.16 0.37
CA HIS A 58 3.25 -12.39 -1.08
C HIS A 58 3.65 -11.14 -1.86
N MET A 59 3.07 -9.98 -1.54
CA MET A 59 3.41 -8.71 -2.20
C MET A 59 4.87 -8.32 -1.97
N THR A 60 5.40 -8.54 -0.76
CA THR A 60 6.82 -8.30 -0.47
C THR A 60 7.74 -9.28 -1.20
N GLU A 61 7.31 -10.52 -1.43
CA GLU A 61 8.08 -11.48 -2.22
C GLU A 61 8.20 -11.03 -3.68
N MET A 62 7.10 -10.51 -4.26
CA MET A 62 7.13 -9.94 -5.61
C MET A 62 8.14 -8.79 -5.75
N LEU A 63 8.34 -8.00 -4.69
CA LEU A 63 9.27 -6.87 -4.69
C LEU A 63 10.76 -7.26 -4.57
N LYS A 64 11.09 -8.47 -4.08
CA LYS A 64 12.49 -8.89 -3.86
C LYS A 64 13.34 -8.90 -5.14
N GLY A 65 12.72 -9.05 -6.32
CA GLY A 65 13.39 -8.99 -7.61
C GLY A 65 13.49 -7.59 -8.25
N ILE A 66 12.78 -6.59 -7.70
CA ILE A 66 12.46 -5.33 -8.41
C ILE A 66 12.97 -4.09 -7.64
N SER A 67 13.64 -4.29 -6.50
CA SER A 67 14.16 -3.30 -5.55
C SER A 67 13.14 -2.87 -4.48
N ASN A 68 13.03 -3.67 -3.41
CA ASN A 68 12.36 -3.31 -2.15
C ASN A 68 12.64 -1.86 -1.72
N HIS A 69 13.88 -1.41 -1.87
CA HIS A 69 14.30 -0.06 -1.52
C HIS A 69 13.56 1.04 -2.32
N VAL A 70 13.29 0.81 -3.61
CA VAL A 70 12.51 1.75 -4.46
C VAL A 70 11.07 1.80 -3.96
N ALA A 71 10.44 0.64 -3.76
CA ALA A 71 9.06 0.55 -3.31
C ALA A 71 8.87 1.20 -1.93
N ALA A 72 9.76 0.91 -0.98
CA ALA A 72 9.74 1.51 0.35
C ALA A 72 9.93 3.03 0.33
N THR A 73 10.84 3.52 -0.52
CA THR A 73 11.05 4.97 -0.67
C THR A 73 9.84 5.64 -1.31
N LEU A 74 9.25 5.05 -2.35
CA LEU A 74 8.01 5.55 -2.96
C LEU A 74 6.87 5.57 -1.94
N ALA A 75 6.74 4.52 -1.11
CA ALA A 75 5.71 4.43 -0.08
C ALA A 75 5.82 5.56 0.95
N ARG A 76 7.03 5.89 1.41
CA ARG A 76 7.25 7.02 2.32
C ARG A 76 6.93 8.36 1.67
N LEU A 77 7.38 8.58 0.44
CA LEU A 77 7.09 9.83 -0.29
C LEU A 77 5.60 10.01 -0.59
N ALA A 78 4.89 8.90 -0.81
CA ALA A 78 3.44 8.90 -0.99
C ALA A 78 2.72 9.21 0.33
N ASP A 79 3.25 8.78 1.47
CA ASP A 79 2.65 9.05 2.78
C ASP A 79 2.61 10.54 3.12
N ASP A 80 3.65 11.25 2.70
CA ASP A 80 3.83 12.70 2.86
C ASP A 80 3.00 13.54 1.87
N ASN A 81 2.20 12.93 0.98
CA ASN A 81 1.47 13.64 -0.05
C ASN A 81 -0.05 13.40 0.02
N ALA A 82 -0.85 14.45 -0.07
CA ALA A 82 -2.31 14.38 0.11
C ALA A 82 -3.00 13.50 -0.95
N ASP A 83 -2.52 13.55 -2.19
CA ASP A 83 -3.04 12.74 -3.30
C ASP A 83 -2.40 11.34 -3.39
N ARG A 84 -1.44 11.04 -2.50
CA ARG A 84 -0.67 9.78 -2.47
C ARG A 84 0.09 9.47 -3.77
N GLN A 85 0.22 10.44 -4.67
CA GLN A 85 0.97 10.31 -5.91
C GLN A 85 2.41 10.78 -5.71
N VAL A 86 3.36 10.12 -6.37
CA VAL A 86 4.77 10.47 -6.35
C VAL A 86 5.23 10.74 -7.78
N SER A 87 5.80 11.92 -8.01
CA SER A 87 6.34 12.29 -9.31
C SER A 87 7.72 11.67 -9.54
N TRP A 88 8.07 11.45 -10.81
CA TRP A 88 9.41 11.02 -11.23
C TRP A 88 10.51 11.88 -10.63
N ALA A 89 10.36 13.21 -10.69
CA ALA A 89 11.36 14.15 -10.18
C ALA A 89 11.59 13.99 -8.67
N ARG A 90 10.51 13.84 -7.89
CA ARG A 90 10.59 13.65 -6.44
C ARG A 90 11.25 12.31 -6.09
N LEU A 91 10.88 11.24 -6.78
CA LEU A 91 11.46 9.93 -6.55
C LEU A 91 12.94 9.87 -6.95
N ARG A 92 13.31 10.49 -8.08
CA ARG A 92 14.70 10.62 -8.53
C ARG A 92 15.58 11.37 -7.54
N ALA A 93 15.06 12.46 -6.97
CA ALA A 93 15.77 13.23 -5.96
C ALA A 93 16.01 12.42 -4.67
N ALA A 94 15.06 11.55 -4.30
CA ALA A 94 15.17 10.68 -3.12
C ALA A 94 16.08 9.46 -3.35
N LEU A 95 16.30 9.06 -4.62
CA LEU A 95 17.08 7.88 -4.99
C LEU A 95 18.23 8.23 -5.96
N PRO A 96 19.18 9.10 -5.56
CA PRO A 96 20.26 9.56 -6.44
C PRO A 96 21.21 8.42 -6.83
N GLY A 97 21.34 7.38 -5.99
CA GLY A 97 22.24 6.23 -6.20
C GLY A 97 21.71 5.18 -7.18
N ILE A 98 20.46 5.29 -7.64
CA ILE A 98 19.88 4.34 -8.60
C ILE A 98 19.97 4.96 -10.00
N ALA A 99 20.41 4.19 -10.99
CA ALA A 99 20.44 4.64 -12.37
C ALA A 99 19.01 4.92 -12.87
N PRO A 100 18.77 6.01 -13.65
CA PRO A 100 17.44 6.34 -14.15
C PRO A 100 16.73 5.19 -14.87
N ASP A 101 17.43 4.45 -15.73
CA ASP A 101 16.84 3.37 -16.50
C ASP A 101 16.46 2.17 -15.61
N SER A 102 17.30 1.84 -14.63
CA SER A 102 16.97 0.83 -13.62
C SER A 102 15.74 1.23 -12.80
N LEU A 103 15.66 2.50 -12.38
CA LEU A 103 14.48 3.00 -11.66
C LEU A 103 13.22 2.93 -12.52
N ARG A 104 13.29 3.30 -13.80
CA ARG A 104 12.15 3.18 -14.72
C ARG A 104 11.73 1.73 -14.93
N MET A 105 12.70 0.82 -15.04
CA MET A 105 12.40 -0.61 -15.13
C MET A 105 11.66 -1.09 -13.88
N SER A 106 12.15 -0.75 -12.69
CA SER A 106 11.48 -1.08 -11.43
C SER A 106 10.05 -0.56 -11.35
N LEU A 107 9.83 0.71 -11.71
CA LEU A 107 8.49 1.31 -11.72
C LEU A 107 7.57 0.62 -12.73
N ARG A 108 8.09 0.29 -13.92
CA ARG A 108 7.34 -0.45 -14.93
C ARG A 108 6.93 -1.83 -14.41
N THR A 109 7.87 -2.61 -13.90
CA THR A 109 7.56 -3.96 -13.41
C THR A 109 6.56 -3.95 -12.25
N MET A 110 6.68 -3.01 -11.31
CA MET A 110 5.68 -2.85 -10.25
C MET A 110 4.31 -2.41 -10.78
N THR A 111 4.27 -1.67 -11.90
CA THR A 111 3.00 -1.30 -12.56
C THR A 111 2.39 -2.50 -13.29
N GLU A 112 3.21 -3.31 -13.96
CA GLU A 112 2.78 -4.54 -14.66
C GLU A 112 2.28 -5.63 -13.70
N GLN A 113 2.71 -5.60 -12.44
CA GLN A 113 2.28 -6.50 -11.36
C GLN A 113 1.10 -5.94 -10.54
N ASP A 114 0.47 -4.85 -10.98
CA ASP A 114 -0.62 -4.17 -10.27
C ASP A 114 -0.28 -3.73 -8.83
N ILE A 115 1.00 -3.59 -8.50
CA ILE A 115 1.46 -3.04 -7.21
C ILE A 115 1.30 -1.51 -7.24
N LEU A 116 1.69 -0.91 -8.37
CA LEU A 116 1.55 0.51 -8.64
C LEU A 116 0.54 0.76 -9.76
N LEU A 117 -0.09 1.92 -9.70
CA LEU A 117 -0.87 2.52 -10.77
C LEU A 117 -0.13 3.74 -11.30
N GLN A 118 -0.26 4.01 -12.60
CA GLN A 118 0.25 5.21 -13.25
C GLN A 118 -0.91 6.13 -13.66
N PRO A 119 -1.43 6.98 -12.74
CA PRO A 119 -2.58 7.83 -13.04
C PRO A 119 -2.29 8.91 -14.08
N ALA A 120 -1.02 9.29 -14.26
CA ALA A 120 -0.56 10.24 -15.25
C ALA A 120 0.89 9.96 -15.65
N PRO A 121 1.38 10.50 -16.79
CA PRO A 121 2.78 10.42 -17.15
C PRO A 121 3.68 10.89 -16.00
N ASP A 122 4.74 10.12 -15.72
CA ASP A 122 5.71 10.40 -14.66
C ASP A 122 5.13 10.53 -13.23
N ARG A 123 3.95 9.95 -12.97
CA ARG A 123 3.33 9.90 -11.63
C ARG A 123 2.89 8.48 -11.31
N TRP A 124 3.23 8.03 -10.11
CA TRP A 124 2.85 6.71 -9.61
C TRP A 124 2.18 6.80 -8.26
N GLN A 125 1.27 5.88 -7.99
CA GLN A 125 0.66 5.65 -6.69
C GLN A 125 0.53 4.14 -6.46
N PHE A 126 0.39 3.71 -5.22
CA PHE A 126 0.08 2.30 -4.95
C PHE A 126 -1.36 1.98 -5.30
N ALA A 127 -1.59 0.77 -5.81
CA ALA A 127 -2.94 0.27 -6.03
C ALA A 127 -3.69 0.12 -4.69
N SER A 128 -3.04 -0.49 -3.69
CA SER A 128 -3.56 -0.60 -2.32
C SER A 128 -2.92 0.42 -1.39
N LEU A 129 -3.75 1.28 -0.79
CA LEU A 129 -3.31 2.22 0.25
C LEU A 129 -2.84 1.49 1.52
N LEU A 130 -3.47 0.37 1.86
CA LEU A 130 -3.10 -0.44 3.03
C LEU A 130 -1.68 -1.02 2.87
N PHE A 131 -1.34 -1.54 1.68
CA PHE A 131 0.01 -2.01 1.40
C PHE A 131 1.03 -0.87 1.38
N GLN A 132 0.69 0.29 0.81
CA GLN A 132 1.54 1.48 0.85
C GLN A 132 1.89 1.88 2.29
N GLN A 133 0.87 1.99 3.16
CA GLN A 133 1.06 2.38 4.55
C GLN A 133 1.90 1.36 5.30
N TRP A 134 1.62 0.07 5.11
CA TRP A 134 2.41 -0.99 5.71
C TRP A 134 3.89 -0.91 5.28
N LEU A 135 4.15 -0.70 4.00
CA LEU A 135 5.50 -0.62 3.45
C LEU A 135 6.23 0.67 3.86
N ALA A 136 5.51 1.78 4.06
CA ALA A 136 6.12 2.99 4.59
C ALA A 136 6.67 2.79 6.02
N VAL A 137 5.99 1.97 6.82
CA VAL A 137 6.36 1.65 8.21
C VAL A 137 7.37 0.51 8.30
N ASN A 138 7.19 -0.55 7.51
CA ASN A 138 7.92 -1.82 7.64
C ASN A 138 8.92 -2.08 6.49
N GLY A 139 8.89 -1.27 5.43
CA GLY A 139 9.77 -1.39 4.26
C GLY A 139 11.17 -0.84 4.53
N GLY A 140 12.08 -1.75 4.89
CA GLY A 140 13.53 -1.53 4.96
C GLY A 140 14.21 -1.93 3.65
#